data_AF-A0A0D6TJ56-F1
#
_entry.id   AF-A0A0D6TJ56-F1
#
_cell.length_a   1.000
_cell.length_b   1.000
_cell.length_c   1.000
_cell.angle_alpha   90.00
_cell.angle_beta   90.00
_cell.angle_gamma   90.00
#
_symmetry.space_group_name_H-M   'P 1'
#
loop_
_entity.id
_entity.type
_entity.pdbx_description
1 polymer ?
#
loop_
_entity_poly.entity_id
_entity_poly.type
_entity_poly.pdbx_seq_one_letter_code
_entity_poly.pdbx_strand_id
1 'polypeptide(L)'
;MKVDNETYNYSCTINNQEFKYELKIIARFHENLVQCPICEAYQCCGARDKFIWAEFENEKLAIHFEDGEFENYLSNWYFDGITEDAYKSLPKFLKDFNECKGWDNDDINPNSIIDAIDFKNAMEVIKNSKNNENIDLFLTNFYPIIIEFVDKVIKENKVLNIINN
;
A
#
# COMPACT_ATOMS: atom_id res chain seq x y z
N MET A 1 3.41 7.93 -9.87
CA MET A 1 4.03 8.04 -11.21
C MET A 1 5.16 7.05 -11.32
N LYS A 2 5.36 6.45 -12.52
CA LYS A 2 6.54 5.60 -12.76
C LYS A 2 7.81 6.43 -12.57
N VAL A 3 8.81 5.83 -11.95
CA VAL A 3 10.12 6.47 -11.73
C VAL A 3 11.21 5.58 -12.34
N ASP A 4 12.25 6.21 -12.88
CA ASP A 4 13.39 5.53 -13.45
C ASP A 4 14.59 5.66 -12.52
N ASN A 5 15.26 4.52 -12.24
CA ASN A 5 16.55 4.45 -11.53
C ASN A 5 16.56 4.95 -10.07
N GLU A 6 15.47 4.79 -9.35
CA GLU A 6 15.42 5.09 -7.93
C GLU A 6 15.60 3.83 -7.08
N THR A 7 16.40 3.97 -6.01
CA THR A 7 16.68 2.90 -5.06
C THR A 7 16.40 3.40 -3.63
N TYR A 8 15.64 2.62 -2.87
CA TYR A 8 15.41 2.83 -1.45
C TYR A 8 16.14 1.77 -0.62
N ASN A 9 16.93 2.22 0.35
CA ASN A 9 17.64 1.34 1.27
C ASN A 9 16.88 1.26 2.58
N TYR A 10 16.16 0.16 2.79
CA TYR A 10 15.48 -0.11 4.06
C TYR A 10 16.39 -0.91 4.97
N SER A 11 16.45 -0.54 6.25
CA SER A 11 17.12 -1.34 7.26
C SER A 11 16.37 -1.30 8.59
N CYS A 12 16.18 -2.46 9.22
CA CYS A 12 15.61 -2.56 10.55
C CYS A 12 16.28 -3.67 11.37
N THR A 13 16.08 -3.66 12.69
CA THR A 13 16.53 -4.75 13.56
C THR A 13 15.32 -5.32 14.31
N ILE A 14 15.07 -6.63 14.15
CA ILE A 14 14.01 -7.33 14.86
C ILE A 14 14.62 -8.53 15.56
N ASN A 15 14.37 -8.69 16.86
CA ASN A 15 14.92 -9.79 17.67
C ASN A 15 16.46 -9.95 17.54
N ASN A 16 17.19 -8.83 17.54
CA ASN A 16 18.64 -8.75 17.32
C ASN A 16 19.13 -9.24 15.94
N GLN A 17 18.23 -9.46 14.98
CA GLN A 17 18.58 -9.74 13.59
C GLN A 17 18.41 -8.46 12.76
N GLU A 18 19.48 -8.07 12.06
CA GLU A 18 19.47 -6.95 11.13
C GLU A 18 18.90 -7.41 9.78
N PHE A 19 17.98 -6.63 9.23
CA PHE A 19 17.45 -6.79 7.89
C PHE A 19 17.85 -5.58 7.06
N LYS A 20 18.30 -5.83 5.82
CA LYS A 20 18.68 -4.80 4.84
C LYS A 20 18.08 -5.14 3.49
N TYR A 21 17.39 -4.18 2.89
CA TYR A 21 16.79 -4.33 1.58
C TYR A 21 17.19 -3.14 0.72
N GLU A 22 17.60 -3.46 -0.49
CA GLU A 22 17.74 -2.49 -1.57
C GLU A 22 16.52 -2.70 -2.48
N LEU A 23 15.60 -1.73 -2.48
CA LEU A 23 14.36 -1.77 -3.25
C LEU A 23 14.48 -0.81 -4.43
N LYS A 24 14.34 -1.33 -5.65
CA LYS A 24 14.23 -0.52 -6.86
C LYS A 24 12.80 -0.02 -6.97
N ILE A 25 12.61 1.27 -6.78
CA ILE A 25 11.29 1.89 -6.84
C ILE A 25 10.89 1.98 -8.31
N ILE A 26 9.76 1.38 -8.66
CA ILE A 26 9.21 1.42 -10.03
C ILE A 26 8.10 2.46 -10.15
N ALA A 27 7.51 2.87 -9.03
CA ALA A 27 6.56 3.96 -8.95
C ALA A 27 6.48 4.54 -7.54
N ARG A 28 6.28 5.86 -7.45
CA ARG A 28 5.96 6.57 -6.23
C ARG A 28 4.57 7.17 -6.28
N PHE A 29 3.86 7.06 -5.17
CA PHE A 29 2.58 7.69 -4.89
C PHE A 29 2.89 8.80 -3.90
N HIS A 30 3.39 9.90 -4.46
CA HIS A 30 3.73 11.10 -3.72
C HIS A 30 2.52 12.02 -3.74
N GLU A 31 1.68 11.90 -2.73
CA GLU A 31 0.64 12.87 -2.46
C GLU A 31 1.27 13.83 -1.47
N ASN A 32 1.55 15.06 -1.90
CA ASN A 32 2.06 16.10 -1.02
C ASN A 32 0.99 16.42 0.03
N LEU A 33 0.82 15.59 1.04
CA LEU A 33 0.08 15.92 2.25
C LEU A 33 0.95 16.91 3.02
N VAL A 34 0.83 18.17 2.59
CA VAL A 34 1.42 19.30 3.31
C VAL A 34 0.74 19.43 4.68
N GLN A 35 -0.45 18.82 4.87
CA GLN A 35 -1.31 18.99 6.03
C GLN A 35 -2.10 17.70 6.33
N CYS A 36 -2.08 17.23 7.58
CA CYS A 36 -2.81 16.04 8.01
C CYS A 36 -4.34 16.30 7.99
N PRO A 37 -5.18 15.41 7.42
CA PRO A 37 -6.63 15.62 7.34
C PRO A 37 -7.35 15.51 8.69
N ILE A 38 -6.71 14.94 9.72
CA ILE A 38 -7.30 14.76 11.06
C ILE A 38 -7.00 15.97 11.97
N CYS A 39 -5.74 16.40 12.03
CA CYS A 39 -5.28 17.45 12.95
C CYS A 39 -5.03 18.80 12.24
N GLU A 40 -5.13 18.87 10.90
CA GLU A 40 -4.79 20.03 10.07
C GLU A 40 -3.37 20.57 10.29
N ALA A 41 -2.50 19.84 10.98
CA ALA A 41 -1.14 20.29 11.23
C ALA A 41 -0.22 19.85 10.08
N TYR A 42 0.65 20.79 9.71
CA TYR A 42 1.73 20.56 8.76
C TYR A 42 2.72 19.56 9.36
N GLN A 43 3.00 18.46 8.66
CA GLN A 43 3.92 17.40 9.12
C GLN A 43 3.51 16.73 10.45
N CYS A 44 2.21 16.75 10.80
CA CYS A 44 1.67 16.02 11.94
C CYS A 44 1.82 14.51 11.70
N CYS A 45 2.47 13.80 12.62
CA CYS A 45 2.80 12.36 12.62
C CYS A 45 3.96 11.89 11.72
N GLY A 46 4.49 12.73 10.84
CA GLY A 46 5.55 12.35 9.89
C GLY A 46 5.00 11.41 8.81
N ALA A 47 5.40 11.61 7.55
CA ALA A 47 4.96 10.73 6.48
C ALA A 47 5.45 9.31 6.76
N ARG A 48 4.53 8.34 6.86
CA ARG A 48 4.86 6.91 6.95
C ARG A 48 5.11 6.41 5.53
N ASP A 49 6.30 5.88 5.29
CA ASP A 49 6.66 5.29 4.01
C ASP A 49 6.14 3.85 3.97
N LYS A 50 5.14 3.62 3.13
CA LYS A 50 4.56 2.29 2.92
C LYS A 50 4.99 1.74 1.57
N PHE A 51 5.38 0.46 1.53
CA PHE A 51 5.81 -0.19 0.30
C PHE A 51 5.06 -1.49 0.09
N ILE A 52 4.71 -1.78 -1.17
CA ILE A 52 4.55 -3.17 -1.62
C ILE A 52 5.76 -3.54 -2.47
N TRP A 53 6.28 -4.75 -2.31
CA TRP A 53 7.46 -5.19 -3.06
C TRP A 53 7.48 -6.68 -3.35
N ALA A 54 8.21 -7.05 -4.40
CA ALA A 54 8.40 -8.44 -4.80
C ALA A 54 9.78 -8.62 -5.47
N GLU A 55 10.32 -9.83 -5.39
CA GLU A 55 11.61 -10.16 -5.97
C GLU A 55 11.46 -10.89 -7.32
N PHE A 56 12.11 -10.35 -8.35
CA PHE A 56 12.12 -10.86 -9.72
C PHE A 56 13.56 -11.06 -10.18
N GLU A 57 13.94 -12.30 -10.52
CA GLU A 57 15.25 -12.63 -11.13
C GLU A 57 16.50 -12.03 -10.46
N ASN A 58 16.43 -11.67 -9.16
CA ASN A 58 17.43 -10.99 -8.31
C ASN A 58 17.28 -9.46 -8.13
N GLU A 59 16.25 -8.81 -8.70
CA GLU A 59 15.88 -7.43 -8.35
C GLU A 59 14.67 -7.41 -7.41
N LYS A 60 14.76 -6.65 -6.32
CA LYS A 60 13.58 -6.32 -5.50
C LYS A 60 12.93 -5.06 -6.06
N LEU A 61 11.77 -5.23 -6.66
CA LEU A 61 10.99 -4.12 -7.22
C LEU A 61 9.94 -3.70 -6.20
N ALA A 62 9.75 -2.39 -6.02
CA ALA A 62 8.79 -1.86 -5.08
C ALA A 62 7.96 -0.72 -5.66
N ILE A 63 6.71 -0.65 -5.22
CA ILE A 63 5.89 0.55 -5.33
C ILE A 63 5.86 1.21 -3.95
N HIS A 64 6.18 2.50 -3.93
CA HIS A 64 6.23 3.32 -2.74
C HIS A 64 4.98 4.19 -2.63
N PHE A 65 4.35 4.14 -1.46
CA PHE A 65 3.21 4.92 -1.05
C PHE A 65 3.67 5.85 0.07
N GLU A 66 3.67 7.14 -0.20
CA GLU A 66 3.85 8.13 0.85
C GLU A 66 2.49 8.39 1.52
N ASP A 67 2.53 8.78 2.79
CA ASP A 67 1.36 9.14 3.58
C ASP A 67 0.40 10.05 2.78
N GLY A 68 -0.87 9.67 2.68
CA GLY A 68 -1.67 10.10 1.53
C GLY A 68 -3.15 9.71 1.50
N GLU A 69 -3.80 10.19 0.45
CA GLU A 69 -5.11 9.80 -0.07
C GLU A 69 -5.24 8.29 -0.29
N PHE A 70 -4.13 7.58 -0.58
CA PHE A 70 -4.16 6.12 -0.66
C PHE A 70 -4.66 5.44 0.62
N GLU A 71 -4.26 5.92 1.79
CA GLU A 71 -4.76 5.38 3.06
C GLU A 71 -6.22 5.74 3.31
N ASN A 72 -6.69 6.88 2.79
CA ASN A 72 -8.12 7.20 2.79
C ASN A 72 -8.90 6.18 1.97
N TYR A 73 -8.41 5.83 0.77
CA TYR A 73 -9.02 4.77 -0.03
C TYR A 73 -9.12 3.45 0.75
N LEU A 74 -8.08 3.06 1.49
CA LEU A 74 -8.08 1.83 2.30
C LEU A 74 -9.03 1.90 3.50
N SER A 75 -9.11 3.07 4.15
CA SER A 75 -9.87 3.29 5.39
C SER A 75 -11.35 3.66 5.19
N ASN A 76 -11.75 3.98 3.96
CA ASN A 76 -13.11 4.45 3.62
C ASN A 76 -14.23 3.57 4.21
N TRP A 77 -14.07 2.25 4.16
CA TRP A 77 -15.12 1.32 4.63
C TRP A 77 -15.26 1.23 6.15
N TYR A 78 -14.29 1.70 6.92
CA TYR A 78 -14.40 1.79 8.37
C TYR A 78 -15.35 2.93 8.80
N PHE A 79 -15.38 4.01 8.02
CA PHE A 79 -16.11 5.24 8.37
C PHE A 79 -17.48 5.39 7.68
N ASP A 80 -17.69 4.77 6.52
CA ASP A 80 -18.88 4.98 5.68
C ASP A 80 -20.16 4.20 6.08
N GLY A 81 -20.22 3.62 7.29
CA GLY A 81 -21.46 3.04 7.81
C GLY A 81 -22.03 1.88 6.98
N ILE A 82 -21.17 1.11 6.30
CA ILE A 82 -21.58 -0.10 5.57
C ILE A 82 -22.15 -1.15 6.53
N THR A 83 -22.99 -2.04 6.01
CA THR A 83 -23.55 -3.14 6.83
C THR A 83 -22.47 -4.14 7.23
N GLU A 84 -22.69 -4.88 8.33
CA GLU A 84 -21.78 -5.93 8.79
C GLU A 84 -21.53 -7.00 7.70
N ASP A 85 -22.56 -7.39 6.95
CA ASP A 85 -22.43 -8.34 5.85
C ASP A 85 -21.60 -7.80 4.69
N ALA A 86 -21.75 -6.50 4.37
CA ALA A 86 -20.91 -5.83 3.39
C ALA A 86 -19.45 -5.80 3.86
N TYR A 87 -19.19 -5.47 5.13
CA TYR A 87 -17.85 -5.49 5.71
C TYR A 87 -17.24 -6.89 5.67
N LYS A 88 -17.98 -7.93 6.05
CA LYS A 88 -17.51 -9.34 5.99
C LYS A 88 -17.08 -9.76 4.59
N SER A 89 -17.76 -9.24 3.56
CA SER A 89 -17.47 -9.53 2.15
C SER A 89 -16.20 -8.85 1.62
N LEU A 90 -15.64 -7.87 2.34
CA LEU A 90 -14.43 -7.19 1.91
C LEU A 90 -13.23 -8.15 1.88
N PRO A 91 -12.28 -7.93 0.94
CA PRO A 91 -10.96 -8.56 0.96
C PRO A 91 -10.28 -8.47 2.32
N LYS A 92 -9.51 -9.50 2.67
CA LYS A 92 -8.85 -9.59 3.98
C LYS A 92 -7.93 -8.39 4.20
N PHE A 93 -7.22 -7.98 3.15
CA PHE A 93 -6.29 -6.86 3.17
C PHE A 93 -6.95 -5.55 3.64
N LEU A 94 -8.14 -5.20 3.13
CA LEU A 94 -8.87 -4.00 3.56
C LEU A 94 -9.31 -4.10 5.03
N LYS A 95 -9.78 -5.28 5.45
CA LYS A 95 -10.19 -5.50 6.84
C LYS A 95 -9.02 -5.43 7.80
N ASP A 96 -7.88 -6.03 7.43
CA ASP A 96 -6.66 -5.94 8.23
C ASP A 96 -6.23 -4.49 8.40
N PHE A 97 -6.20 -3.71 7.31
CA PHE A 97 -5.85 -2.29 7.37
C PHE A 97 -6.81 -1.51 8.29
N ASN A 98 -8.12 -1.67 8.12
CA ASN A 98 -9.14 -1.01 8.95
C ASN A 98 -9.09 -1.37 10.43
N GLU A 99 -8.56 -2.54 10.77
CA GLU A 99 -8.42 -3.02 12.13
C GLU A 99 -7.03 -2.72 12.73
N CYS A 100 -6.25 -1.83 12.11
CA CYS A 100 -4.86 -1.51 12.46
C CYS A 100 -3.97 -2.76 12.54
N LYS A 101 -4.19 -3.70 11.62
CA LYS A 101 -3.41 -4.93 11.42
C LYS A 101 -2.75 -4.89 10.04
N GLY A 102 -1.86 -5.85 9.79
CA GLY A 102 -1.17 -5.96 8.51
C GLY A 102 -0.33 -4.71 8.25
N TRP A 103 -0.64 -3.98 7.16
CA TRP A 103 0.17 -2.85 6.71
C TRP A 103 0.15 -1.62 7.62
N ASP A 104 -0.92 -1.45 8.41
CA ASP A 104 -1.03 -0.35 9.37
C ASP A 104 -0.64 -0.75 10.80
N ASN A 105 -0.02 -1.92 10.96
CA ASN A 105 0.54 -2.33 12.24
C ASN A 105 1.92 -1.70 12.46
N ASP A 106 2.11 -0.98 13.56
CA ASP A 106 3.39 -0.38 13.94
C ASP A 106 4.49 -1.44 14.21
N ASP A 107 4.11 -2.68 14.53
CA ASP A 107 5.01 -3.82 14.78
C ASP A 107 5.16 -4.75 13.54
N ILE A 108 4.90 -4.24 12.34
CA ILE A 108 4.94 -5.07 11.13
C ILE A 108 6.35 -5.63 10.87
N ASN A 109 6.43 -6.93 10.57
CA ASN A 109 7.68 -7.54 10.11
C ASN A 109 7.97 -7.07 8.67
N PRO A 110 9.20 -6.68 8.30
CA PRO A 110 9.56 -6.28 6.93
C PRO A 110 9.43 -7.41 5.89
N ASN A 111 9.29 -8.67 6.34
CA ASN A 111 8.95 -9.82 5.49
C ASN A 111 7.46 -10.18 5.57
N SER A 112 6.60 -9.23 5.92
CA SER A 112 5.16 -9.49 5.96
C SER A 112 4.66 -9.75 4.56
N ILE A 113 4.19 -10.98 4.34
CA ILE A 113 3.63 -11.44 3.08
C ILE A 113 2.15 -11.11 3.05
N ILE A 114 1.68 -10.59 1.93
CA ILE A 114 0.26 -10.45 1.63
C ILE A 114 -0.13 -11.34 0.46
N ASP A 115 -1.39 -11.78 0.44
CA ASP A 115 -1.92 -12.51 -0.70
C ASP A 115 -2.13 -11.56 -1.88
N ALA A 116 -1.46 -11.83 -3.01
CA ALA A 116 -1.51 -10.96 -4.18
C ALA A 116 -2.90 -10.93 -4.84
N ILE A 117 -3.66 -12.01 -4.76
CA ILE A 117 -5.03 -12.09 -5.31
C ILE A 117 -5.98 -11.28 -4.41
N ASP A 118 -5.87 -11.44 -3.09
CA ASP A 118 -6.66 -10.66 -2.12
C ASP A 118 -6.35 -9.17 -2.21
N PHE A 119 -5.08 -8.78 -2.33
CA PHE A 119 -4.67 -7.40 -2.56
C PHE A 119 -5.22 -6.86 -3.89
N LYS A 120 -5.16 -7.64 -4.98
CA LYS A 120 -5.77 -7.25 -6.25
C LYS A 120 -7.29 -7.03 -6.10
N ASN A 121 -7.98 -7.92 -5.40
CA ASN A 121 -9.40 -7.78 -5.13
C ASN A 121 -9.71 -6.52 -4.29
N ALA A 122 -8.83 -6.16 -3.34
CA ALA A 122 -8.94 -4.90 -2.60
C ALA A 122 -8.88 -3.69 -3.54
N MET A 123 -7.96 -3.68 -4.50
CA MET A 123 -7.86 -2.61 -5.49
C MET A 123 -9.10 -2.52 -6.38
N GLU A 124 -9.69 -3.65 -6.77
CA GLU A 124 -10.97 -3.64 -7.52
C GLU A 124 -12.13 -3.06 -6.68
N VAL A 125 -12.18 -3.37 -5.38
CA VAL A 125 -13.20 -2.80 -4.49
C VAL A 125 -13.05 -1.28 -4.38
N ILE A 126 -11.82 -0.77 -4.22
CA ILE A 126 -11.52 0.68 -4.23
C ILE A 126 -12.00 1.32 -5.53
N LYS A 127 -11.61 0.75 -6.68
CA LYS A 127 -11.95 1.28 -8.00
C LYS A 127 -13.44 1.36 -8.26
N ASN A 128 -14.19 0.36 -7.81
CA ASN A 128 -15.64 0.28 -8.04
C ASN A 128 -16.47 0.99 -6.94
N SER A 129 -15.81 1.65 -5.97
CA SER A 129 -16.51 2.42 -4.95
C SER A 129 -17.15 3.68 -5.56
N LYS A 130 -18.33 4.05 -5.06
CA LYS A 130 -19.15 5.16 -5.60
C LYS A 130 -18.59 6.56 -5.29
N ASN A 131 -17.54 6.67 -4.47
CA ASN A 131 -17.00 7.95 -4.01
C ASN A 131 -16.05 8.61 -5.03
N ASN A 132 -15.83 8.01 -6.21
CA ASN A 132 -14.96 8.54 -7.26
C ASN A 132 -15.69 9.55 -8.15
N GLU A 133 -16.31 10.58 -7.57
CA GLU A 133 -17.15 11.56 -8.29
C GLU A 133 -16.37 12.64 -9.08
N ASN A 134 -15.03 12.59 -9.10
CA ASN A 134 -14.20 13.42 -9.97
C ASN A 134 -13.08 12.57 -10.61
N ILE A 135 -12.33 13.12 -11.57
CA ILE A 135 -11.16 12.47 -12.17
C ILE A 135 -10.19 12.13 -11.03
N ASP A 136 -10.33 10.91 -10.53
CA ASP A 136 -9.52 10.40 -9.46
C ASP A 136 -8.13 10.11 -10.03
N LEU A 137 -7.14 10.87 -9.55
CA LEU A 137 -5.74 10.71 -9.92
C LEU A 137 -5.26 9.30 -9.53
N PHE A 138 -5.78 8.73 -8.45
CA PHE A 138 -5.57 7.34 -8.07
C PHE A 138 -6.04 6.38 -9.17
N LEU A 139 -7.29 6.48 -9.64
CA LEU A 139 -7.76 5.59 -10.69
C LEU A 139 -7.03 5.77 -12.03
N THR A 140 -6.68 7.00 -12.35
CA THR A 140 -6.14 7.33 -13.69
C THR A 140 -4.65 7.03 -13.80
N ASN A 141 -3.86 7.40 -12.80
CA ASN A 141 -2.39 7.40 -12.92
C ASN A 141 -1.71 6.26 -12.18
N PHE A 142 -2.42 5.62 -11.26
CA PHE A 142 -1.83 4.98 -10.10
C PHE A 142 -2.31 3.53 -10.01
N TYR A 143 -3.63 3.31 -10.00
CA TYR A 143 -4.25 1.99 -10.07
C TYR A 143 -3.71 1.13 -11.23
N PRO A 144 -3.56 1.61 -12.49
CA PRO A 144 -3.03 0.77 -13.57
C PRO A 144 -1.62 0.24 -13.31
N ILE A 145 -0.78 1.03 -12.62
CA ILE A 145 0.60 0.64 -12.28
C ILE A 145 0.58 -0.42 -11.18
N ILE A 146 -0.26 -0.25 -10.15
CA ILE A 146 -0.42 -1.25 -9.08
C ILE A 146 -0.86 -2.59 -9.67
N ILE A 147 -1.90 -2.56 -10.52
CA ILE A 147 -2.43 -3.78 -11.11
C ILE A 147 -1.41 -4.43 -12.05
N GLU A 148 -0.69 -3.66 -12.87
CA GLU A 148 0.38 -4.20 -13.72
C GLU A 148 1.45 -4.93 -12.89
N PHE A 149 1.87 -4.34 -11.76
CA PHE A 149 2.83 -4.95 -10.86
C PHE A 149 2.30 -6.23 -10.20
N VAL A 150 1.10 -6.18 -9.63
CA VAL A 150 0.48 -7.32 -8.95
C VAL A 150 0.17 -8.45 -9.93
N ASP A 151 -0.27 -8.14 -11.14
CA ASP A 151 -0.49 -9.14 -12.19
C ASP A 151 0.80 -9.83 -12.60
N LYS A 152 1.92 -9.09 -12.66
CA LYS A 152 3.23 -9.69 -12.87
C LYS A 152 3.60 -10.64 -11.73
N VAL A 153 3.40 -10.23 -10.48
CA VAL A 153 3.63 -11.07 -9.29
C VAL A 153 2.82 -12.38 -9.37
N ILE A 154 1.53 -12.30 -9.69
CA ILE A 154 0.64 -13.45 -9.81
C ILE A 154 1.10 -14.36 -10.97
N LYS A 155 1.31 -13.78 -12.16
CA LYS A 155 1.68 -14.52 -13.37
C LYS A 155 3.00 -15.28 -13.22
N GLU A 156 3.96 -14.69 -12.52
CA GLU A 156 5.29 -15.28 -12.29
C GLU A 156 5.38 -16.06 -10.97
N ASN A 157 4.25 -16.24 -10.26
CA ASN A 157 4.14 -16.94 -8.99
C ASN A 157 5.16 -16.44 -7.94
N LYS A 158 5.27 -15.12 -7.81
CA LYS A 158 6.15 -14.45 -6.84
C LYS A 158 5.40 -14.14 -5.54
N VAL A 159 6.17 -13.85 -4.50
CA VAL A 159 5.66 -13.42 -3.20
C VAL A 159 5.49 -11.90 -3.20
N LEU A 160 4.30 -11.42 -2.82
CA LEU A 160 4.04 -10.00 -2.56
C LEU A 160 4.26 -9.70 -1.08
N ASN A 161 5.06 -8.69 -0.79
CA ASN A 161 5.43 -8.30 0.55
C ASN A 161 5.03 -6.84 0.81
N ILE A 162 4.88 -6.49 2.07
CA ILE A 162 4.62 -5.12 2.53
C ILE A 162 5.65 -4.67 3.57
N ILE A 163 5.97 -3.38 3.56
CA ILE A 163 6.81 -2.69 4.56
C ILE A 163 6.10 -1.40 4.98
N ASN A 164 6.18 -1.07 6.26
CA ASN A 164 5.77 0.21 6.84
C ASN A 164 7.00 0.80 7.55
N ASN A 165 7.29 2.09 7.35
CA ASN A 165 8.45 2.78 7.90
C ASN A 165 8.11 4.20 8.37
#